data_AF-A0A2E6ZWK0-F1
#
_entry.id   AF-A0A2E6ZWK0-F1
#
_cell.length_a   1.000
_cell.length_b   1.000
_cell.length_c   1.000
_cell.angle_alpha   90.00
_cell.angle_beta   90.00
_cell.angle_gamma   90.00
#
_symmetry.space_group_name_H-M   'P 1'
#
loop_
_entity.id
_entity.type
_entity.pdbx_description
1 polymer ?
#
loop_
_entity_poly.entity_id
_entity_poly.type
_entity_poly.pdbx_seq_one_letter_code
_entity_poly.pdbx_strand_id
1 'polypeptide(L)'
;MSADTWTVRRAPDWRLLTGLAAVLVGAEVYLLGAGRVQQDAVARRPGSFVVGEVSGDIAISQTMTASIVGLDRVTLWPVAETASEGPLVFRLYDVTPLGPPEFVFGTNVSVDHLAEDQPLVIGVPRLARSAGRRYRIDLSVPDASPGRGLSFWMHEGDGYPLGELAVNGRTQPADLLFTLRAEDLSAWARMVRRLNDGASLVPGPLAMLVLLMLANVCVVAGVERMVAGGFDAGEGTGLSE
;
A
#
# COMPACT_ATOMS: atom_id res chain seq x y z
N MET A 1 -26.99 -65.75 21.56
CA MET A 1 -27.45 -64.38 21.86
C MET A 1 -26.27 -63.44 21.66
N SER A 2 -26.18 -62.87 20.46
CA SER A 2 -25.16 -61.87 20.12
C SER A 2 -25.83 -60.51 20.25
N ALA A 3 -25.34 -59.66 21.14
CA ALA A 3 -25.83 -58.30 21.28
C ALA A 3 -25.26 -57.45 20.15
N ASP A 4 -26.08 -57.14 19.14
CA ASP A 4 -25.74 -56.22 18.08
C ASP A 4 -25.51 -54.82 18.66
N THR A 5 -24.26 -54.40 18.64
CA THR A 5 -23.82 -53.10 19.11
C THR A 5 -24.07 -52.09 18.00
N TRP A 6 -25.21 -51.42 18.06
CA TRP A 6 -25.55 -50.29 17.19
C TRP A 6 -24.56 -49.15 17.44
N THR A 7 -23.60 -48.97 16.53
CA THR A 7 -22.72 -47.80 16.54
C THR A 7 -23.53 -46.59 16.09
N VAL A 8 -24.00 -45.80 17.05
CA VAL A 8 -24.62 -44.49 16.82
C VAL A 8 -23.62 -43.60 16.08
N ARG A 9 -23.76 -43.45 14.77
CA ARG A 9 -23.02 -42.46 13.99
C ARG A 9 -23.57 -41.09 14.35
N ARG A 10 -22.79 -40.31 15.11
CA ARG A 10 -23.14 -38.91 15.41
C ARG A 10 -23.19 -38.14 14.10
N ALA A 11 -24.30 -37.43 13.89
CA ALA A 11 -24.39 -36.48 12.81
C ALA A 11 -23.25 -35.45 12.93
N PRO A 12 -22.60 -35.07 11.82
CA PRO A 12 -21.60 -34.02 11.84
C PRO A 12 -22.25 -32.73 12.34
N ASP A 13 -21.54 -32.08 13.27
CA ASP A 13 -22.02 -30.88 13.93
C ASP A 13 -22.01 -29.71 12.93
N TRP A 14 -23.18 -29.30 12.47
CA TRP A 14 -23.36 -28.16 11.54
C TRP A 14 -22.70 -26.88 12.05
N ARG A 15 -22.48 -26.78 13.37
CA ARG A 15 -21.76 -25.66 14.01
C ARG A 15 -20.29 -25.62 13.61
N LEU A 16 -19.67 -26.76 13.31
CA LEU A 16 -18.29 -26.81 12.82
C LEU A 16 -18.15 -26.23 11.41
N LEU A 17 -19.12 -26.52 10.53
CA LEU A 17 -19.08 -26.08 9.14
C LEU A 17 -19.38 -24.59 9.01
N THR A 18 -20.39 -24.10 9.74
CA THR A 18 -20.68 -22.67 9.80
C THR A 18 -19.56 -21.89 10.48
N GLY A 19 -18.94 -22.47 11.51
CA GLY A 19 -17.72 -21.94 12.13
C GLY A 19 -16.56 -21.81 11.14
N LEU A 20 -16.29 -22.84 10.32
CA LEU A 20 -15.23 -22.80 9.32
C LEU A 20 -15.48 -21.74 8.24
N ALA A 21 -16.70 -21.65 7.73
CA ALA A 21 -17.08 -20.63 6.73
C ALA A 21 -16.93 -19.21 7.30
N ALA A 22 -17.38 -18.99 8.55
CA ALA A 22 -17.24 -17.70 9.21
C ALA A 22 -15.76 -17.32 9.44
N VAL A 23 -14.89 -18.29 9.76
CA VAL A 23 -13.44 -18.05 9.89
C VAL A 23 -12.81 -17.69 8.56
N LEU A 24 -13.19 -18.34 7.45
CA LEU A 24 -12.66 -18.03 6.12
C LEU A 24 -13.06 -16.63 5.66
N VAL A 25 -14.34 -16.27 5.79
CA VAL A 25 -14.84 -14.91 5.46
C VAL A 25 -14.22 -13.87 6.39
N GLY A 26 -14.12 -14.18 7.69
CA GLY A 26 -13.49 -13.31 8.67
C GLY A 26 -12.01 -13.06 8.37
N ALA A 27 -11.27 -14.10 7.95
CA ALA A 27 -9.89 -13.98 7.52
C ALA A 27 -9.77 -13.14 6.24
N GLU A 28 -10.67 -13.30 5.27
CA GLU A 28 -10.67 -12.50 4.04
C GLU A 28 -10.94 -11.02 4.33
N VAL A 29 -11.97 -10.70 5.12
CA VAL A 29 -12.28 -9.33 5.55
C VAL A 29 -11.12 -8.74 6.37
N TYR A 30 -10.51 -9.52 7.25
CA TYR A 30 -9.34 -9.10 8.02
C TYR A 30 -8.15 -8.79 7.10
N LEU A 31 -7.88 -9.63 6.10
CA LEU A 31 -6.76 -9.45 5.17
C LEU A 31 -6.99 -8.28 4.20
N LEU A 32 -8.23 -8.01 3.81
CA LEU A 32 -8.61 -6.85 3.01
C LEU A 32 -8.55 -5.56 3.83
N GLY A 33 -8.98 -5.60 5.10
CA GLY A 33 -8.91 -4.46 6.02
C GLY A 33 -7.51 -4.18 6.58
N ALA A 34 -6.60 -5.15 6.54
CA ALA A 34 -5.23 -5.02 7.05
C ALA A 34 -4.27 -4.28 6.09
N GLY A 35 -4.73 -3.85 4.91
CA GLY A 35 -3.99 -2.91 4.06
C GLY A 35 -3.89 -1.54 4.74
N ARG A 36 -2.98 -1.42 5.71
CA ARG A 36 -2.74 -0.17 6.41
C ARG A 36 -1.95 0.73 5.50
N VAL A 37 -2.54 1.87 5.12
CA VAL A 37 -1.79 2.98 4.53
C VAL A 37 -0.86 3.51 5.61
N GLN A 38 0.44 3.19 5.51
CA GLN A 38 1.44 3.81 6.36
C GLN A 38 1.78 5.17 5.74
N GLN A 39 1.56 6.24 6.50
CA GLN A 39 1.79 7.60 6.05
C GLN A 39 2.70 8.30 7.05
N ASP A 40 3.88 8.72 6.58
CA ASP A 40 4.69 9.69 7.30
C ASP A 40 4.20 11.07 6.84
N ALA A 41 3.55 11.80 7.74
CA ALA A 41 2.95 13.09 7.43
C ALA A 41 3.46 14.20 8.33
N VAL A 42 4.07 15.21 7.70
CA VAL A 42 4.05 16.57 8.23
C VAL A 42 2.81 17.25 7.65
N ALA A 43 1.68 17.18 8.37
CA ALA A 43 0.49 17.95 7.98
C ALA A 43 0.75 19.46 8.13
N ARG A 44 0.02 20.32 7.41
CA ARG A 44 0.04 21.79 7.59
C ARG A 44 -0.20 22.10 9.07
N ARG A 45 0.86 22.52 9.79
CA ARG A 45 0.83 22.90 11.21
C ARG A 45 0.92 24.42 11.33
N PRO A 46 0.51 25.00 12.48
CA PRO A 46 0.88 26.38 12.82
C PRO A 46 2.40 26.55 12.70
N GLY A 47 2.86 27.62 12.05
CA GLY A 47 4.29 27.82 11.73
C GLY A 47 4.71 27.30 10.35
N SER A 48 3.75 26.96 9.48
CA SER A 48 4.02 26.72 8.07
C SER A 48 4.08 28.04 7.28
N PHE A 49 5.02 28.13 6.36
CA PHE A 49 5.24 29.29 5.50
C PHE A 49 5.64 28.83 4.10
N VAL A 50 5.51 29.71 3.12
CA VAL A 50 5.87 29.41 1.73
C VAL A 50 7.33 29.81 1.52
N VAL A 51 8.15 28.88 1.01
CA VAL A 51 9.51 29.23 0.57
C VAL A 51 9.46 29.93 -0.77
N GLY A 52 10.48 30.75 -1.02
CA GLY A 52 10.64 31.46 -2.30
C GLY A 52 10.48 30.55 -3.52
N GLU A 53 10.13 31.19 -4.62
CA GLU A 53 9.84 30.54 -5.89
C GLU A 53 11.02 29.67 -6.41
N VAL A 54 10.69 28.46 -6.86
CA VAL A 54 11.57 27.57 -7.60
C VAL A 54 11.39 27.85 -9.09
N SER A 55 12.33 28.56 -9.69
CA SER A 55 12.41 28.85 -11.13
C SER A 55 13.85 28.94 -11.62
N GLY A 56 14.06 28.61 -12.90
CA GLY A 56 15.38 28.60 -13.54
C GLY A 56 16.38 27.72 -12.80
N ASP A 57 17.48 28.33 -12.35
CA ASP A 57 18.57 27.65 -11.64
C ASP A 57 18.26 27.38 -10.16
N ILE A 58 17.10 27.84 -9.65
CA ILE A 58 16.72 27.60 -8.26
C ILE A 58 16.27 26.15 -8.09
N ALA A 59 16.86 25.46 -7.11
CA ALA A 59 16.52 24.10 -6.73
C ALA A 59 16.36 23.96 -5.22
N ILE A 60 15.39 23.15 -4.83
CA ILE A 60 15.17 22.73 -3.44
C ILE A 60 15.62 21.28 -3.29
N SER A 61 16.39 21.00 -2.25
CA SER A 61 16.78 19.66 -1.85
C SER A 61 16.35 19.40 -0.42
N GLN A 62 15.72 18.28 -0.14
CA GLN A 62 15.37 17.86 1.22
C GLN A 62 15.87 16.44 1.47
N THR A 63 16.66 16.26 2.52
CA THR A 63 16.99 14.92 3.02
C THR A 63 15.99 14.48 4.10
N MET A 64 15.76 13.18 4.20
CA MET A 64 14.87 12.58 5.19
C MET A 64 15.20 11.10 5.40
N THR A 65 14.85 10.55 6.56
CA THR A 65 14.88 9.11 6.80
C THR A 65 13.48 8.54 6.67
N ALA A 66 13.24 7.65 5.70
CA ALA A 66 11.92 7.05 5.53
C ALA A 66 11.64 6.06 6.68
N SER A 67 10.49 6.17 7.34
CA SER A 67 10.10 5.21 8.39
C SER A 67 9.22 4.07 7.86
N ILE A 68 8.73 4.21 6.62
CA ILE A 68 7.82 3.25 5.98
C ILE A 68 8.54 2.23 5.10
N VAL A 69 8.01 1.00 5.03
CA VAL A 69 8.50 -0.06 4.15
C VAL A 69 7.73 -0.05 2.83
N GLY A 70 8.43 -0.08 1.70
CA GLY A 70 7.79 -0.17 0.39
C GLY A 70 7.31 1.17 -0.15
N LEU A 71 8.04 2.27 0.12
CA LEU A 71 7.77 3.60 -0.41
C LEU A 71 7.46 3.52 -1.91
N ASP A 72 6.30 4.02 -2.33
CA ASP A 72 5.85 4.05 -3.72
C ASP A 72 5.21 5.39 -4.12
N ARG A 73 5.10 6.33 -3.18
CA ARG A 73 4.47 7.63 -3.45
C ARG A 73 5.05 8.73 -2.57
N VAL A 74 5.33 9.85 -3.20
CA VAL A 74 5.65 11.12 -2.55
C VAL A 74 4.55 12.11 -2.88
N THR A 75 3.96 12.75 -1.87
CA THR A 75 2.97 13.81 -2.07
C THR A 75 3.57 15.14 -1.66
N LEU A 76 3.51 16.13 -2.53
CA LEU A 76 3.99 17.50 -2.29
C LEU A 76 2.79 18.46 -2.23
N TRP A 77 2.97 19.59 -1.55
CA TRP A 77 2.00 20.69 -1.51
C TRP A 77 2.63 21.94 -2.15
N PRO A 78 2.63 22.02 -3.49
CA PRO A 78 3.04 23.23 -4.20
C PRO A 78 2.04 24.38 -3.99
N VAL A 79 2.54 25.61 -4.17
CA VAL A 79 1.79 26.86 -4.23
C VAL A 79 2.12 27.53 -5.55
N ALA A 80 1.11 27.73 -6.39
CA ALA A 80 1.23 28.48 -7.63
C ALA A 80 0.47 29.80 -7.46
N GLU A 81 1.19 30.92 -7.34
CA GLU A 81 0.58 32.26 -7.28
C GLU A 81 0.08 32.74 -8.65
N THR A 82 0.72 32.25 -9.71
CA THR A 82 0.41 32.55 -11.11
C THR A 82 0.39 31.27 -11.93
N ALA A 83 0.07 31.37 -13.23
CA ALA A 83 0.21 30.24 -14.15
C ALA A 83 1.69 29.84 -14.28
N SER A 84 2.08 28.77 -13.58
CA SER A 84 3.42 28.20 -13.62
C SER A 84 3.83 27.80 -15.03
N GLU A 85 5.11 27.94 -15.35
CA GLU A 85 5.71 27.57 -16.63
C GLU A 85 6.60 26.33 -16.48
N GLY A 86 6.52 25.43 -17.46
CA GLY A 86 7.42 24.29 -17.56
C GLY A 86 7.15 23.18 -16.55
N PRO A 87 7.78 22.01 -16.73
CA PRO A 87 7.56 20.87 -15.85
C PRO A 87 8.33 21.02 -14.53
N LEU A 88 7.72 20.58 -13.43
CA LEU A 88 8.46 20.27 -12.22
C LEU A 88 9.33 19.05 -12.46
N VAL A 89 10.63 19.20 -12.30
CA VAL A 89 11.58 18.08 -12.34
C VAL A 89 11.76 17.56 -10.92
N PHE A 90 11.32 16.32 -10.69
CA PHE A 90 11.47 15.60 -9.44
C PHE A 90 12.58 14.56 -9.57
N ARG A 91 13.50 14.52 -8.60
CA ARG A 91 14.52 13.48 -8.49
C ARG A 91 14.59 12.95 -7.07
N LEU A 92 14.80 11.65 -6.95
CA LEU A 92 14.98 10.93 -5.69
C LEU A 92 16.34 10.23 -5.71
N TYR A 93 17.11 10.44 -4.66
CA TYR A 93 18.41 9.80 -4.45
C TYR A 93 18.40 9.02 -3.12
N ASP A 94 19.11 7.90 -3.08
CA ASP A 94 19.49 7.25 -1.83
C ASP A 94 20.82 7.82 -1.35
N VAL A 95 20.81 8.33 -0.13
CA VAL A 95 21.99 8.90 0.55
C VAL A 95 22.32 8.12 1.82
N THR A 96 21.81 6.89 1.93
CA THR A 96 22.17 5.95 3.01
C THR A 96 23.63 5.49 2.93
N PRO A 97 24.17 5.12 1.75
CA PRO A 97 25.57 4.72 1.65
C PRO A 97 26.51 5.88 1.99
N LEU A 98 27.63 5.57 2.63
CA LEU A 98 28.72 6.54 2.79
C LEU A 98 29.38 6.75 1.43
N GLY A 99 29.02 7.83 0.73
CA GLY A 99 29.53 8.09 -0.61
C GLY A 99 28.69 9.12 -1.38
N PRO A 100 28.88 9.20 -2.71
CA PRO A 100 28.04 10.04 -3.55
C PRO A 100 26.58 9.54 -3.51
N PRO A 101 25.58 10.45 -3.58
CA PRO A 101 24.18 10.08 -3.69
C PRO A 101 23.93 9.11 -4.86
N GLU A 102 23.22 8.02 -4.60
CA GLU A 102 22.81 7.07 -5.63
C GLU A 102 21.46 7.50 -6.22
N PHE A 103 21.39 7.65 -7.54
CA PHE A 103 20.14 7.99 -8.21
C PHE A 103 19.14 6.83 -8.13
N VAL A 104 17.94 7.10 -7.63
CA VAL A 104 16.87 6.09 -7.48
C VAL A 104 15.81 6.26 -8.56
N PHE A 105 15.31 7.48 -8.73
CA PHE A 105 14.20 7.76 -9.64
C PHE A 105 14.15 9.24 -10.03
N GLY A 106 13.62 9.53 -11.21
CA GLY A 106 13.35 10.90 -11.63
C GLY A 106 12.23 10.95 -12.65
N THR A 107 11.44 12.03 -12.59
CA THR A 107 10.34 12.26 -13.52
C THR A 107 10.10 13.76 -13.70
N ASN A 108 9.55 14.12 -14.85
CA ASN A 108 9.03 15.45 -15.11
C ASN A 108 7.52 15.42 -14.91
N VAL A 109 6.98 16.37 -14.15
CA VAL A 109 5.56 16.47 -13.84
C VAL A 109 5.03 17.77 -14.42
N SER A 110 4.05 17.70 -15.32
CA SER A 110 3.36 18.90 -15.80
C SER A 110 2.58 19.54 -14.65
N VAL A 111 2.68 20.85 -14.56
CA VAL A 111 2.05 21.67 -13.51
C VAL A 111 1.11 22.73 -14.10
N ASP A 112 0.82 22.64 -15.41
CA ASP A 112 0.01 23.59 -16.18
C ASP A 112 -1.45 23.68 -15.69
N HIS A 113 -1.89 22.70 -14.90
CA HIS A 113 -3.25 22.57 -14.37
C HIS A 113 -3.29 22.35 -12.86
N LEU A 114 -2.22 22.70 -12.16
CA LEU A 114 -2.18 22.58 -10.71
C LEU A 114 -3.15 23.61 -10.11
N ALA A 115 -4.29 23.14 -9.61
CA ALA A 115 -5.22 24.00 -8.89
C ALA A 115 -4.62 24.43 -7.55
N GLU A 116 -5.05 25.58 -7.04
CA GLU A 116 -4.68 26.06 -5.71
C GLU A 116 -4.97 24.97 -4.65
N ASP A 117 -4.02 24.78 -3.72
CA ASP A 117 -4.06 23.77 -2.65
C ASP A 117 -4.18 22.30 -3.12
N GLN A 118 -4.01 22.00 -4.41
CA GLN A 118 -4.04 20.63 -4.89
C GLN A 118 -2.70 19.91 -4.59
N PRO A 119 -2.73 18.74 -3.92
CA PRO A 119 -1.51 17.99 -3.69
C PRO A 119 -0.97 17.41 -5.01
N LEU A 120 0.34 17.52 -5.19
CA LEU A 120 1.04 16.90 -6.30
C LEU A 120 1.50 15.50 -5.89
N VAL A 121 0.88 14.48 -6.48
CA VAL A 121 1.17 13.07 -6.18
C VAL A 121 2.15 12.51 -7.20
N ILE A 122 3.32 12.12 -6.73
CA ILE A 122 4.40 11.55 -7.55
C ILE A 122 4.52 10.07 -7.22
N GLY A 123 4.22 9.21 -8.19
CA GLY A 123 4.47 7.77 -8.09
C GLY A 123 5.95 7.48 -8.29
N VAL A 124 6.55 6.71 -7.39
CA VAL A 124 7.92 6.21 -7.51
C VAL A 124 7.91 4.68 -7.62
N PRO A 125 8.89 4.05 -8.31
CA PRO A 125 9.04 2.61 -8.28
C PRO A 125 9.12 2.13 -6.83
N ARG A 126 8.38 1.06 -6.50
CA ARG A 126 8.27 0.58 -5.12
C ARG A 126 9.65 0.23 -4.55
N LEU A 127 10.04 0.90 -3.49
CA LEU A 127 11.29 0.69 -2.78
C LEU A 127 11.08 -0.29 -1.61
N ALA A 128 11.15 -1.60 -1.90
CA ALA A 128 10.78 -2.66 -0.96
C ALA A 128 11.49 -2.63 0.40
N ARG A 129 12.67 -2.00 0.50
CA ARG A 129 13.46 -1.85 1.73
C ARG A 129 13.71 -0.37 2.05
N SER A 130 12.67 0.46 2.00
CA SER A 130 12.80 1.90 2.25
C SER A 130 12.93 2.29 3.72
N ALA A 131 12.38 1.50 4.64
CA ALA A 131 12.41 1.85 6.06
C ALA A 131 13.85 1.92 6.60
N GLY A 132 14.18 3.00 7.30
CA GLY A 132 15.50 3.28 7.86
C GLY A 132 16.52 3.81 6.84
N ARG A 133 16.17 3.93 5.56
CA ARG A 133 17.06 4.54 4.55
C ARG A 133 16.91 6.06 4.54
N ARG A 134 18.01 6.76 4.31
CA ARG A 134 18.01 8.21 4.06
C ARG A 134 17.87 8.46 2.57
N TYR A 135 16.91 9.29 2.22
CA TYR A 135 16.66 9.73 0.86
C TYR A 135 16.87 11.24 0.75
N ARG A 136 17.18 11.70 -0.46
CA ARG A 136 17.15 13.11 -0.84
C ARG A 136 16.17 13.32 -1.99
N ILE A 137 15.23 14.23 -1.81
CA ILE A 137 14.34 14.73 -2.87
C ILE A 137 14.95 16.02 -3.40
N ASP A 138 15.15 16.11 -4.71
CA ASP A 138 15.54 17.34 -5.40
C ASP A 138 14.37 17.79 -6.31
N LEU A 139 13.99 19.07 -6.19
CA LEU A 139 12.93 19.73 -6.93
C LEU A 139 13.49 20.93 -7.69
N SER A 140 13.16 21.07 -8.97
CA SER A 140 13.56 22.22 -9.80
C SER A 140 12.55 22.46 -10.92
N VAL A 141 12.40 23.71 -11.37
CA VAL A 141 11.57 24.08 -12.53
C VAL A 141 12.46 24.84 -13.53
N PRO A 142 13.31 24.13 -14.29
CA PRO A 142 14.41 24.75 -15.04
C PRO A 142 13.94 25.69 -16.15
N ASP A 143 12.76 25.42 -16.72
CA ASP A 143 12.21 26.18 -17.85
C ASP A 143 11.32 27.35 -17.40
N ALA A 144 11.10 27.54 -16.09
CA ALA A 144 10.29 28.64 -15.56
C ALA A 144 11.09 29.94 -15.50
N SER A 145 10.49 31.02 -16.00
CA SER A 145 10.98 32.38 -15.73
C SER A 145 10.67 32.80 -14.28
N PRO A 146 11.46 33.72 -13.69
CA PRO A 146 11.11 34.32 -12.40
C PRO A 146 9.69 34.93 -12.40
N GLY A 147 8.92 34.69 -11.34
CA GLY A 147 7.50 35.00 -11.21
C GLY A 147 6.55 33.93 -11.77
N ARG A 148 7.09 32.86 -12.37
CA ARG A 148 6.33 31.79 -13.07
C ARG A 148 6.77 30.39 -12.68
N GLY A 149 7.54 30.24 -11.61
CA GLY A 149 7.91 28.98 -11.01
C GLY A 149 6.85 28.39 -10.10
N LEU A 150 7.32 27.58 -9.15
CA LEU A 150 6.51 26.99 -8.09
C LEU A 150 7.09 27.30 -6.73
N SER A 151 6.23 27.68 -5.80
CA SER A 151 6.60 27.78 -4.40
C SER A 151 6.15 26.52 -3.66
N PHE A 152 6.72 26.24 -2.50
CA PHE A 152 6.37 25.06 -1.71
C PHE A 152 6.16 25.42 -0.25
N TRP A 153 5.23 24.74 0.40
CA TRP A 153 5.05 24.85 1.85
C TRP A 153 6.25 24.26 2.59
N MET A 154 6.68 24.98 3.61
CA MET A 154 7.70 24.58 4.57
C MET A 154 7.17 24.72 5.99
N HIS A 155 7.88 24.11 6.93
CA HIS A 155 7.57 24.17 8.35
C HIS A 155 8.80 24.60 9.14
N GLU A 156 8.64 25.59 10.02
CA GLU A 156 9.66 25.96 11.00
C GLU A 156 9.76 24.87 12.08
N GLY A 157 10.71 23.96 11.92
CA GLY A 157 10.98 22.89 12.89
C GLY A 157 11.56 21.65 12.23
N ASP A 158 12.13 20.77 13.05
CA ASP A 158 12.68 19.48 12.63
C ASP A 158 11.55 18.44 12.57
N GLY A 159 10.86 18.41 11.43
CA GLY A 159 9.84 17.42 11.11
C GLY A 159 10.42 16.09 10.63
N TYR A 160 11.66 16.11 10.12
CA TYR A 160 12.38 14.92 9.69
C TYR A 160 13.70 14.79 10.45
N PRO A 161 13.78 13.92 11.47
CA PRO A 161 15.02 13.73 12.21
C PRO A 161 16.20 13.40 11.28
N LEU A 162 17.29 14.16 11.41
CA LEU A 162 18.49 14.11 10.54
C LEU A 162 18.23 14.53 9.09
N GLY A 163 17.07 15.10 8.81
CA GLY A 163 16.73 15.76 7.57
C GLY A 163 17.32 17.16 7.54
N GLU A 164 17.68 17.57 6.34
CA GLU A 164 18.20 18.90 6.06
C GLU A 164 17.59 19.37 4.75
N LEU A 165 16.98 20.55 4.82
CA LEU A 165 16.58 21.31 3.66
C LEU A 165 17.74 22.16 3.16
N ALA A 166 17.94 22.20 1.86
CA ALA A 166 18.84 23.12 1.19
C ALA A 166 18.14 23.79 0.01
N VAL A 167 18.40 25.09 -0.16
CA VAL A 167 17.97 25.87 -1.33
C VAL A 167 19.24 26.34 -2.03
N ASN A 168 19.42 25.96 -3.29
CA ASN A 168 20.65 26.20 -4.06
C ASN A 168 21.91 25.76 -3.32
N GLY A 169 21.84 24.59 -2.67
CA GLY A 169 22.94 24.01 -1.90
C GLY A 169 23.21 24.69 -0.55
N ARG A 170 22.42 25.70 -0.14
CA ARG A 170 22.54 26.35 1.16
C ARG A 170 21.49 25.81 2.13
N THR A 171 21.92 25.22 3.22
CA THR A 171 21.05 24.70 4.27
C THR A 171 20.13 25.78 4.83
N GLN A 172 18.86 25.43 5.04
CA GLN A 172 17.82 26.29 5.60
C GLN A 172 17.32 25.72 6.93
N PRO A 173 16.93 26.56 7.90
CA PRO A 173 16.40 26.13 9.20
C PRO A 173 14.89 25.80 9.12
N ALA A 174 14.50 24.99 8.14
CA ALA A 174 13.11 24.59 7.92
C ALA A 174 13.06 23.25 7.21
N ASP A 175 11.87 22.67 7.10
CA ASP A 175 11.65 21.42 6.38
C ASP A 175 10.59 21.59 5.29
N LEU A 176 10.80 20.93 4.14
CA LEU A 176 9.82 20.83 3.08
C LEU A 176 8.58 20.03 3.55
N LEU A 177 7.38 20.55 3.30
CA LEU A 177 6.15 19.85 3.65
C LEU A 177 5.79 18.82 2.57
N PHE A 178 5.97 17.55 2.89
CA PHE A 178 5.60 16.43 2.03
C PHE A 178 5.13 15.23 2.86
N THR A 179 4.54 14.24 2.19
CA THR A 179 4.20 12.97 2.81
C THR A 179 4.76 11.82 2.00
N LEU A 180 5.17 10.80 2.72
CA LEU A 180 5.51 9.52 2.14
C LEU A 180 4.34 8.57 2.32
N ARG A 181 4.07 7.79 1.26
CA ARG A 181 3.12 6.69 1.31
C ARG A 181 3.74 5.43 0.75
N ALA A 182 3.34 4.33 1.35
CA ALA A 182 3.54 3.00 0.84
C ALA A 182 2.15 2.36 0.74
N GLU A 183 1.79 1.91 -0.46
CA GLU A 183 0.65 1.03 -0.62
C GLU A 183 1.07 -0.35 -0.10
N ASP A 184 0.68 -0.66 1.13
CA ASP A 184 0.87 -2.01 1.63
C ASP A 184 -0.10 -2.91 0.87
N LEU A 185 0.42 -3.56 -0.17
CA LEU A 185 -0.24 -4.68 -0.81
C LEU A 185 -0.65 -5.61 0.32
N SER A 186 -1.95 -5.85 0.45
CA SER A 186 -2.47 -6.84 1.40
C SER A 186 -1.66 -8.14 1.28
N ALA A 187 -1.60 -8.95 2.33
CA ALA A 187 -0.89 -10.23 2.27
C ALA A 187 -1.31 -11.04 1.03
N TRP A 188 -2.58 -10.90 0.64
CA TRP A 188 -3.15 -11.37 -0.61
C TRP A 188 -2.49 -10.79 -1.88
N ALA A 189 -2.47 -9.46 -2.05
CA ALA A 189 -1.88 -8.85 -3.23
C ALA A 189 -0.37 -9.13 -3.34
N ARG A 190 0.34 -9.30 -2.21
CA ARG A 190 1.73 -9.80 -2.19
C ARG A 190 1.83 -11.24 -2.70
N MET A 191 0.91 -12.11 -2.32
CA MET A 191 0.88 -13.51 -2.77
C MET A 191 0.57 -13.61 -4.27
N VAL A 192 -0.48 -12.91 -4.75
CA VAL A 192 -0.84 -12.87 -6.18
C VAL A 192 0.32 -12.34 -7.03
N ARG A 193 0.98 -11.27 -6.58
CA ARG A 193 2.12 -10.71 -7.30
C ARG A 193 3.30 -11.70 -7.34
N ARG A 194 3.62 -12.38 -6.24
CA ARG A 194 4.66 -13.44 -6.22
C ARG A 194 4.32 -14.60 -7.16
N LEU A 195 3.04 -14.97 -7.26
CA LEU A 195 2.58 -16.02 -8.18
C LEU A 195 2.64 -15.58 -9.66
N ASN A 196 2.53 -14.28 -9.94
CA ASN A 196 2.62 -13.71 -11.29
C ASN A 196 4.06 -13.39 -11.71
N ASP A 197 4.93 -12.97 -10.78
CA ASP A 197 6.34 -12.64 -11.03
C ASP A 197 7.23 -13.89 -11.06
N GLY A 198 6.76 -15.01 -10.49
CA GLY A 198 7.42 -16.30 -10.56
C GLY A 198 7.04 -17.06 -11.83
N ALA A 199 8.04 -17.55 -12.58
CA ALA A 199 7.91 -18.32 -13.81
C ALA A 199 7.25 -19.71 -13.63
N SER A 200 6.04 -19.76 -13.06
CA SER A 200 5.24 -20.97 -13.01
C SER A 200 4.35 -21.05 -14.25
N LEU A 201 4.32 -22.22 -14.89
CA LEU A 201 3.53 -22.52 -16.10
C LEU A 201 2.01 -22.40 -15.90
N VAL A 202 1.55 -22.20 -14.66
CA VAL A 202 0.14 -22.02 -14.33
C VAL A 202 -0.05 -20.58 -13.87
N PRO A 203 -0.83 -19.75 -14.57
CA PRO A 203 -1.14 -18.40 -14.12
C PRO A 203 -1.66 -18.46 -12.69
N GLY A 204 -1.10 -17.64 -11.78
CA GLY A 204 -1.55 -17.55 -10.38
C GLY A 204 -3.08 -17.56 -10.19
N PRO A 205 -3.87 -16.87 -11.04
CA PRO A 205 -5.33 -16.91 -10.97
C PRO A 205 -5.95 -18.29 -11.23
N LEU A 206 -5.34 -19.13 -12.08
CA LEU A 206 -5.82 -20.47 -12.43
C LEU A 206 -5.59 -21.46 -11.29
N ALA A 207 -4.41 -21.47 -10.68
CA ALA A 207 -4.14 -22.31 -9.50
C ALA A 207 -5.07 -21.95 -8.34
N MET A 208 -5.41 -20.67 -8.22
CA MET A 208 -6.32 -20.13 -7.21
C MET A 208 -7.79 -20.52 -7.48
N LEU A 209 -8.24 -20.41 -8.73
CA LEU A 209 -9.55 -20.94 -9.15
C LEU A 209 -9.66 -22.43 -8.87
N VAL A 210 -8.59 -23.20 -9.12
CA VAL A 210 -8.54 -24.63 -8.83
C VAL A 210 -8.67 -24.88 -7.33
N LEU A 211 -7.94 -24.16 -6.47
CA LEU A 211 -8.05 -24.31 -5.02
C LEU A 211 -9.45 -23.92 -4.50
N LEU A 212 -10.04 -22.85 -5.03
CA LEU A 212 -11.39 -22.44 -4.66
C LEU A 212 -12.44 -23.46 -5.13
N MET A 213 -12.29 -24.01 -6.34
CA MET A 213 -13.17 -25.07 -6.83
C MET A 213 -13.01 -26.35 -6.00
N LEU A 214 -11.80 -26.75 -5.65
CA LEU A 214 -11.55 -27.91 -4.78
C LEU A 214 -12.16 -27.72 -3.39
N ALA A 215 -12.05 -26.51 -2.81
CA ALA A 215 -12.70 -26.19 -1.54
C ALA A 215 -14.23 -26.32 -1.64
N ASN A 216 -14.84 -25.80 -2.71
CA ASN A 216 -16.28 -25.93 -2.95
C ASN A 216 -16.70 -27.39 -3.17
N VAL A 217 -15.93 -28.17 -3.94
CA VAL A 217 -16.19 -29.60 -4.15
C VAL A 217 -16.14 -30.37 -2.83
N CYS A 218 -15.16 -30.09 -1.97
CA CYS A 218 -15.08 -30.70 -0.63
C CYS A 218 -16.29 -30.35 0.25
N VAL A 219 -16.78 -29.11 0.18
CA VAL A 219 -18.00 -28.69 0.89
C VAL A 219 -19.22 -29.44 0.37
N VAL A 220 -19.42 -29.46 -0.96
CA VAL A 220 -20.57 -30.13 -1.60
C VAL A 220 -20.54 -31.63 -1.34
N ALA A 221 -19.41 -32.30 -1.54
CA ALA A 221 -19.25 -33.73 -1.26
C ALA A 221 -19.44 -34.06 0.22
N GLY A 222 -19.06 -33.14 1.12
CA GLY A 222 -19.38 -33.22 2.54
C GLY A 222 -20.89 -33.21 2.77
N VAL A 223 -21.59 -32.23 2.19
CA VAL A 223 -23.06 -32.08 2.28
C VAL A 223 -23.81 -33.28 1.71
N GLU A 224 -23.42 -33.78 0.54
CA GLU A 224 -24.07 -34.95 -0.06
C GLU A 224 -23.91 -36.21 0.79
N ARG A 225 -22.72 -36.46 1.35
CA ARG A 225 -22.51 -37.58 2.29
C ARG A 225 -23.31 -37.42 3.57
N MET A 226 -23.53 -36.19 4.02
CA MET A 226 -24.39 -35.89 5.17
C MET A 226 -25.86 -36.19 4.87
N VAL A 227 -26.35 -35.79 3.69
CA VAL A 227 -27.75 -36.03 3.27
C VAL A 227 -27.99 -37.52 3.03
N ALA A 228 -27.10 -38.19 2.30
CA ALA A 228 -27.22 -39.62 2.01
C ALA A 228 -27.09 -40.50 3.26
N GLY A 229 -26.36 -40.05 4.29
CA GLY A 229 -26.23 -40.76 5.56
C GLY A 229 -27.37 -40.50 6.56
N GLY A 230 -28.29 -39.57 6.28
CA GLY A 230 -29.31 -39.09 7.22
C GLY A 230 -30.74 -39.61 7.00
N PHE A 231 -30.99 -40.37 5.92
CA PHE A 231 -32.35 -40.73 5.50
C PHE A 231 -32.72 -42.21 5.71
N ASP A 232 -32.08 -42.88 6.68
CA ASP A 232 -32.38 -44.27 7.04
C ASP A 232 -32.94 -44.42 8.46
N ALA A 233 -33.45 -43.32 9.02
CA ALA A 233 -34.05 -43.29 10.35
C ALA A 233 -35.59 -43.22 10.24
N GLY A 234 -36.24 -44.38 10.16
CA GLY A 234 -37.61 -44.51 10.65
C GLY A 234 -38.69 -44.93 9.67
N GLU A 235 -38.46 -45.99 8.88
CA GLU A 235 -39.58 -46.86 8.45
C GLU A 235 -39.49 -48.22 9.16
N GLY A 236 -39.60 -48.17 10.49
CA GLY A 236 -39.90 -49.33 11.32
C GLY A 236 -41.37 -49.30 11.70
N THR A 237 -42.22 -49.72 10.76
CA THR A 237 -43.66 -49.96 10.89
C THR A 237 -43.95 -51.21 11.73
N GLY A 238 -45.15 -51.24 12.31
CA GLY A 238 -45.78 -52.44 12.88
C GLY A 238 -45.76 -52.45 14.41
N LEU A 239 -46.74 -51.88 15.13
CA LEU A 239 -48.10 -52.40 15.28
C LEU A 239 -48.14 -53.93 15.41
N SER A 240 -48.13 -54.40 16.65
CA SER A 240 -48.88 -55.60 17.04
C SER A 240 -49.36 -55.41 18.48
N GLU A 241 -50.68 -55.52 18.62
CA GLU A 241 -51.48 -55.52 19.85
C GLU A 241 -51.03 -56.56 20.89
#